data_AF-A0A5M9NRR7-F1
#
_entry.id   AF-A0A5M9NRR7-F1
#
_cell.length_a   1.000
_cell.length_b   1.000
_cell.length_c   1.000
_cell.angle_alpha   90.00
_cell.angle_beta   90.00
_cell.angle_gamma   90.00
#
_symmetry.space_group_name_H-M   'P 1'
#
loop_
_entity.id
_entity.type
_entity.pdbx_description
1 polymer ?
#
loop_
_entity_poly.entity_id
_entity_poly.type
_entity_poly.pdbx_seq_one_letter_code
_entity_poly.pdbx_strand_id
1 'polypeptide(L)'
;MYRLRTYYEELMPYVYYVGAAAAEVVEKSKAMAEVVDVPCLVRSPHGSGGSYNYAGSCGIPSILIERGCTGVWSKEEVELGKEDVRNVLRYLKILEGKISGKIYKPVDVENVIYKNASHTGCWYPTKRAGDTLKKGEILGWIKDYFGNVLEICVAEADGILLYQVVSLSIIRSGPMVAYGENVDCGQIDKW
;
A
#
# COMPACT_ATOMS: atom_id res chain seq x y z
N MET A 1 -9.22 13.00 -15.78
CA MET A 1 -10.22 12.40 -14.87
C MET A 1 -9.46 11.85 -13.66
N TYR A 2 -9.47 12.57 -12.54
CA TYR A 2 -8.84 12.08 -11.30
C TYR A 2 -9.72 10.97 -10.71
N ARG A 3 -9.27 9.71 -10.81
CA ARG A 3 -9.93 8.59 -10.11
C ARG A 3 -9.55 8.69 -8.64
N LEU A 4 -10.49 9.07 -7.79
CA LEU A 4 -10.39 8.88 -6.34
C LEU A 4 -10.43 7.37 -6.07
N ARG A 5 -9.25 6.75 -5.85
CA ARG A 5 -9.10 5.28 -5.76
C ARG A 5 -9.55 4.72 -4.41
N THR A 6 -9.49 5.49 -3.34
CA THR A 6 -9.59 5.00 -1.95
C THR A 6 -11.01 4.76 -1.42
N TYR A 7 -12.09 5.04 -2.17
CA TYR A 7 -13.46 4.85 -1.65
C TYR A 7 -13.95 3.41 -1.61
N TYR A 8 -13.36 2.52 -2.40
CA TYR A 8 -13.82 1.14 -2.56
C TYR A 8 -12.69 0.12 -2.45
N GLU A 9 -11.54 0.54 -1.94
CA GLU A 9 -10.40 -0.30 -1.62
C GLU A 9 -10.30 -0.47 -0.10
N GLU A 10 -10.09 -1.68 0.40
CA GLU A 10 -9.51 -1.89 1.73
C GLU A 10 -7.99 -1.93 1.63
N LEU A 11 -7.30 -1.42 2.65
CA LEU A 11 -5.86 -1.20 2.64
C LEU A 11 -5.29 -1.41 4.05
N MET A 12 -4.16 -2.10 4.13
CA MET A 12 -3.38 -2.14 5.37
C MET A 12 -2.58 -0.83 5.51
N PRO A 13 -2.30 -0.33 6.71
CA PRO A 13 -1.39 0.80 6.87
C PRO A 13 -0.01 0.48 6.30
N TYR A 14 0.52 1.36 5.46
CA TYR A 14 1.90 1.27 4.96
C TYR A 14 2.38 2.66 4.52
N VAL A 15 3.67 2.77 4.20
CA VAL A 15 4.24 4.01 3.67
C VAL A 15 5.03 3.72 2.41
N TYR A 16 4.78 4.49 1.34
CA TYR A 16 5.67 4.54 0.20
C TYR A 16 6.82 5.51 0.46
N TYR A 17 8.03 5.15 0.06
CA TYR A 17 9.12 6.09 -0.14
C TYR A 17 9.59 6.07 -1.60
N VAL A 18 10.11 7.19 -2.09
CA VAL A 18 10.63 7.26 -3.47
C VAL A 18 11.82 6.32 -3.64
N GLY A 19 11.76 5.41 -4.61
CA GLY A 19 12.82 4.46 -4.93
C GLY A 19 13.56 4.72 -6.24
N ALA A 20 12.97 5.49 -7.16
CA ALA A 20 13.51 5.83 -8.47
C ALA A 20 13.96 7.30 -8.53
N ALA A 21 14.98 7.63 -7.74
CA ALA A 21 15.64 8.93 -7.70
C ALA A 21 17.15 8.74 -7.41
N ALA A 22 17.91 9.82 -7.29
CA ALA A 22 19.31 9.75 -6.86
C ALA A 22 19.44 9.03 -5.51
N ALA A 23 20.53 8.27 -5.30
CA ALA A 23 20.71 7.42 -4.11
C ALA A 23 20.50 8.18 -2.79
N GLU A 24 21.05 9.38 -2.67
CA GLU A 24 20.88 10.24 -1.49
C GLU A 24 19.40 10.62 -1.24
N VAL A 25 18.62 10.83 -2.31
CA VAL A 25 17.19 11.16 -2.22
C VAL A 25 16.40 9.94 -1.75
N VAL A 26 16.74 8.76 -2.26
CA VAL A 26 16.14 7.48 -1.84
C VAL A 26 16.46 7.18 -0.39
N GLU A 27 17.73 7.29 0.03
CA GLU A 27 18.16 7.06 1.41
C GLU A 27 17.46 8.00 2.41
N LYS A 28 17.39 9.29 2.09
CA LYS A 28 16.65 10.27 2.92
C LYS A 28 15.15 9.96 2.96
N SER A 29 14.56 9.56 1.84
CA SER A 29 13.13 9.18 1.79
C SER A 29 12.85 7.93 2.61
N LYS A 30 13.73 6.92 2.55
CA LYS A 30 13.62 5.71 3.38
C LYS A 30 13.75 6.05 4.85
N ALA A 31 14.74 6.86 5.25
CA ALA A 31 14.90 7.27 6.65
C ALA A 31 13.71 8.09 7.18
N MET A 32 13.04 8.88 6.33
CA MET A 32 11.76 9.52 6.67
C MET A 32 10.63 8.50 6.83
N ALA A 33 10.56 7.48 5.98
CA ALA A 33 9.55 6.43 6.09
C ALA A 33 9.74 5.55 7.33
N GLU A 34 10.99 5.31 7.75
CA GLU A 34 11.32 4.51 8.93
C GLU A 34 10.80 5.08 10.26
N VAL A 35 10.45 6.37 10.33
CA VAL A 35 9.88 6.98 11.53
C VAL A 35 8.35 6.95 11.57
N VAL A 36 7.71 6.46 10.51
CA VAL A 36 6.25 6.23 10.42
C VAL A 36 5.92 4.89 11.09
N ASP A 37 4.86 4.85 11.89
CA ASP A 37 4.46 3.65 12.64
C ASP A 37 3.50 2.78 11.84
N VAL A 38 4.05 2.05 10.87
CA VAL A 38 3.31 1.16 9.96
C VAL A 38 4.01 -0.20 9.78
N PRO A 39 3.27 -1.27 9.46
CA PRO A 39 3.85 -2.59 9.24
C PRO A 39 4.72 -2.76 7.98
N CYS A 40 4.60 -1.89 6.97
CA CYS A 40 5.35 -2.04 5.71
C CYS A 40 5.94 -0.72 5.22
N LEU A 41 7.21 -0.77 4.79
CA LEU A 41 7.86 0.28 3.99
C LEU A 41 7.91 -0.19 2.54
N VAL A 42 7.26 0.53 1.64
CA VAL A 42 7.17 0.14 0.24
C VAL A 42 8.04 1.06 -0.60
N ARG A 43 9.03 0.48 -1.30
CA ARG A 43 9.86 1.23 -2.24
C ARG A 43 9.08 1.48 -3.52
N SER A 44 8.81 2.74 -3.84
CA SER A 44 8.18 3.08 -5.12
C SER A 44 9.17 2.89 -6.27
N PRO A 45 8.86 2.05 -7.28
CA PRO A 45 9.75 1.85 -8.43
C PRO A 45 9.62 2.96 -9.47
N HIS A 46 8.76 3.96 -9.25
CA HIS A 46 8.39 4.95 -10.25
C HIS A 46 9.08 6.30 -10.02
N GLY A 47 9.70 6.85 -11.07
CA GLY A 47 10.25 8.21 -11.08
C GLY A 47 9.23 9.28 -11.51
N SER A 48 7.96 8.90 -11.72
CA SER A 48 6.89 9.80 -12.16
C SER A 48 5.52 9.26 -11.75
N GLY A 49 4.49 10.12 -11.73
CA GLY A 49 3.13 9.75 -11.35
C GLY A 49 2.89 9.82 -9.84
N GLY A 50 1.89 10.60 -9.44
CA GLY A 50 1.68 10.98 -8.02
C GLY A 50 2.62 12.12 -7.59
N SER A 51 2.19 12.91 -6.61
CA SER A 51 2.92 14.10 -6.16
C SER A 51 4.27 13.77 -5.51
N TYR A 52 4.35 12.69 -4.73
CA TYR A 52 5.58 12.28 -4.04
C TYR A 52 6.66 11.79 -5.02
N ASN A 53 6.33 10.89 -5.96
CA ASN A 53 7.30 10.46 -6.98
C ASN A 53 7.81 11.65 -7.82
N TYR A 54 6.93 12.62 -8.12
CA TYR A 54 7.35 13.84 -8.82
C TYR A 54 8.34 14.67 -8.00
N ALA A 55 8.10 14.86 -6.69
CA ALA A 55 9.07 15.51 -5.81
C ALA A 55 10.42 14.77 -5.82
N GLY A 56 10.40 13.43 -5.79
CA GLY A 56 11.59 12.59 -5.96
C GLY A 56 12.35 12.86 -7.25
N SER A 57 11.64 12.99 -8.38
CA SER A 57 12.24 13.33 -9.68
C SER A 57 12.90 14.72 -9.70
N CYS A 58 12.44 15.62 -8.84
CA CYS A 58 13.03 16.94 -8.62
C CYS A 58 14.18 16.94 -7.59
N GLY A 59 14.62 15.78 -7.11
CA GLY A 59 15.67 15.65 -6.10
C GLY A 59 15.21 15.95 -4.68
N ILE A 60 13.89 15.97 -4.42
CA ILE A 60 13.32 16.24 -3.09
C ILE A 60 12.90 14.92 -2.44
N PRO A 61 13.46 14.55 -1.27
CA PRO A 61 13.02 13.38 -0.52
C PRO A 61 11.53 13.46 -0.19
N SER A 62 10.81 12.37 -0.37
CA SER A 62 9.38 12.35 -0.10
C SER A 62 8.86 10.95 0.17
N ILE A 63 7.73 10.92 0.88
CA ILE A 63 7.00 9.72 1.28
C ILE A 63 5.51 9.94 1.05
N LEU A 64 4.75 8.85 0.95
CA LEU A 64 3.29 8.85 0.95
C LEU A 64 2.82 7.87 2.02
N ILE A 65 2.19 8.40 3.07
CA ILE A 65 1.60 7.60 4.14
C ILE A 65 0.22 7.16 3.70
N GLU A 66 -0.02 5.85 3.71
CA GLU A 66 -1.29 5.22 3.35
C GLU A 66 -1.90 4.64 4.64
N ARG A 67 -2.90 5.33 5.17
CA ARG A 67 -3.65 4.95 6.38
C ARG A 67 -5.11 5.33 6.18
N GLY A 68 -6.02 4.43 6.52
CA GLY A 68 -7.44 4.54 6.19
C GLY A 68 -7.80 3.83 4.89
N CYS A 69 -9.10 3.64 4.69
CA CYS A 69 -9.63 2.94 3.52
C CYS A 69 -11.16 3.12 3.40
N THR A 70 -11.75 2.70 2.28
CA THR A 70 -13.22 2.63 2.04
C THR A 70 -14.03 3.91 2.30
N GLY A 71 -13.38 5.07 2.37
CA GLY A 71 -14.03 6.34 2.72
C GLY A 71 -14.58 6.42 4.16
N VAL A 72 -14.16 5.51 5.05
CA VAL A 72 -14.50 5.54 6.48
C VAL A 72 -13.29 6.00 7.29
N TRP A 73 -13.52 6.42 8.53
CA TRP A 73 -12.46 6.80 9.46
C TRP A 73 -12.84 6.42 10.88
N SER A 74 -11.83 6.18 11.72
CA SER A 74 -11.97 6.07 13.18
C SER A 74 -11.13 7.15 13.86
N LYS A 75 -11.49 7.49 15.11
CA LYS A 75 -10.72 8.48 15.87
C LYS A 75 -9.30 7.99 16.14
N GLU A 76 -9.17 6.70 16.42
CA GLU A 76 -7.92 6.01 16.67
C GLU A 76 -6.99 6.12 15.45
N GLU A 77 -7.50 5.84 14.27
CA GLU A 77 -6.73 5.93 13.02
C GLU A 77 -6.28 7.36 12.71
N VAL A 78 -7.15 8.35 12.97
CA VAL A 78 -6.81 9.77 12.81
C VAL A 78 -5.70 10.18 13.77
N GLU A 79 -5.73 9.75 15.03
CA GLU A 79 -4.66 10.08 15.98
C GLU A 79 -3.33 9.39 15.61
N LEU A 80 -3.36 8.15 15.13
CA LEU A 80 -2.17 7.47 14.61
C LEU A 80 -1.58 8.22 13.39
N GLY A 81 -2.42 8.59 12.42
CA GLY A 81 -1.97 9.36 11.24
C GLY A 81 -1.41 10.74 11.59
N LYS A 82 -1.97 11.41 12.60
CA LYS A 82 -1.40 12.67 13.13
C LYS A 82 -0.04 12.46 13.75
N GLU A 83 0.15 11.36 14.50
CA GLU A 83 1.43 11.06 15.12
C GLU A 83 2.49 10.67 14.10
N ASP A 84 2.14 9.95 13.03
CA ASP A 84 3.03 9.67 11.91
C ASP A 84 3.60 10.96 11.31
N VAL A 85 2.72 11.94 11.02
CA VAL A 85 3.14 13.24 10.50
C VAL A 85 4.04 13.98 11.50
N ARG A 86 3.69 13.98 12.80
CA ARG A 86 4.55 14.60 13.82
C ARG A 86 5.91 13.95 13.91
N ASN A 87 6.00 12.62 13.84
CA ASN A 87 7.26 11.89 13.86
C ASN A 87 8.15 12.27 12.67
N VAL A 88 7.58 12.38 11.47
CA VAL A 88 8.31 12.86 10.28
C VAL A 88 8.79 14.30 10.49
N LEU A 89 7.95 15.20 11.02
CA LEU A 89 8.34 16.58 11.29
C LEU A 89 9.44 16.69 12.38
N ARG A 90 9.40 15.83 13.41
CA ARG A 90 10.47 15.76 14.43
C ARG A 90 11.77 15.21 13.84
N TYR A 91 11.70 14.19 13.01
CA TYR A 91 12.84 13.65 12.27
C TYR A 91 13.51 14.74 11.39
N LEU A 92 12.69 15.54 10.71
CA LEU A 92 13.13 16.69 9.91
C LEU A 92 13.56 17.91 10.74
N LYS A 93 13.47 17.84 12.08
CA LYS A 93 13.77 18.93 13.02
C LYS A 93 12.93 20.19 12.82
N ILE A 94 11.76 20.05 12.20
CA ILE A 94 10.76 21.12 12.05
C ILE A 94 9.96 21.25 13.35
N LEU A 95 9.66 20.12 13.99
CA LEU A 95 9.00 20.05 15.29
C LEU A 95 10.02 19.63 16.36
N GLU A 96 10.01 20.29 17.52
CA GLU A 96 10.83 19.89 18.66
C GLU A 96 10.30 18.61 19.33
N GLY A 97 11.19 17.94 20.08
CA GLY A 97 10.87 16.76 20.87
C GLY A 97 11.41 15.46 20.28
N LYS A 98 11.15 14.35 20.99
CA LYS A 98 11.59 13.02 20.58
C LYS A 98 10.57 12.38 19.64
N ILE A 99 11.05 11.60 18.68
CA ILE A 99 10.21 10.71 17.88
C ILE A 99 9.49 9.75 18.84
N SER A 100 8.18 9.62 18.68
CA SER A 100 7.37 8.74 19.52
C SER A 100 7.70 7.28 19.25
N GLY A 101 7.45 6.42 20.24
CA GLY A 101 7.66 4.98 20.09
C GLY A 101 6.81 4.41 18.94
N LYS A 102 7.35 3.42 18.23
CA LYS A 102 6.65 2.65 17.21
C LYS A 102 6.14 1.34 17.78
N ILE A 103 4.97 0.93 17.36
CA ILE A 103 4.40 -0.39 17.65
C ILE A 103 4.97 -1.41 16.65
N TYR A 104 5.14 -1.00 15.39
CA TYR A 104 5.52 -1.92 14.32
C TYR A 104 7.03 -1.96 14.08
N LYS A 105 7.53 -3.17 13.81
CA LYS A 105 8.80 -3.38 13.12
C LYS A 105 8.46 -3.61 11.64
N PRO A 106 8.70 -2.62 10.76
CA PRO A 106 8.21 -2.74 9.40
C PRO A 106 9.00 -3.76 8.58
N VAL A 107 8.32 -4.36 7.62
CA VAL A 107 8.93 -5.16 6.55
C VAL A 107 9.21 -4.27 5.34
N ASP A 108 10.40 -4.42 4.76
CA ASP A 108 10.75 -3.78 3.49
C ASP A 108 10.10 -4.53 2.32
N VAL A 109 9.33 -3.81 1.51
CA VAL A 109 8.69 -4.29 0.28
C VAL A 109 9.32 -3.58 -0.91
N GLU A 110 10.10 -4.30 -1.71
CA GLU A 110 10.81 -3.72 -2.85
C GLU A 110 10.06 -3.84 -4.18
N ASN A 111 9.30 -4.92 -4.37
CA ASN A 111 8.59 -5.20 -5.61
C ASN A 111 7.09 -5.24 -5.34
N VAL A 112 6.32 -4.38 -6.03
CA VAL A 112 4.86 -4.32 -5.91
C VAL A 112 4.23 -4.84 -7.19
N ILE A 113 3.36 -5.84 -7.06
CA ILE A 113 2.64 -6.45 -8.17
C ILE A 113 1.21 -5.92 -8.15
N TYR A 114 0.79 -5.34 -9.28
CA TYR A 114 -0.55 -4.80 -9.48
C TYR A 114 -1.36 -5.71 -10.41
N LYS A 115 -2.52 -6.18 -9.96
CA LYS A 115 -3.44 -6.97 -10.79
C LYS A 115 -4.66 -6.12 -11.12
N ASN A 116 -4.88 -5.90 -12.41
CA ASN A 116 -6.07 -5.23 -12.92
C ASN A 116 -7.00 -6.26 -13.57
N ALA A 117 -8.31 -6.01 -13.49
CA ALA A 117 -9.32 -6.85 -14.08
C ALA A 117 -9.21 -6.88 -15.62
N SER A 118 -9.19 -8.08 -16.20
CA SER A 118 -9.30 -8.28 -17.65
C SER A 118 -10.78 -8.26 -18.10
N HIS A 119 -11.70 -8.49 -17.16
CA HIS A 119 -13.15 -8.51 -17.39
C HIS A 119 -13.91 -7.53 -16.50
N THR A 120 -14.99 -6.95 -17.03
CA THR A 120 -16.01 -6.29 -16.19
C THR A 120 -16.92 -7.37 -15.60
N GLY A 121 -17.24 -7.29 -14.31
CA GLY A 121 -18.10 -8.26 -13.65
C GLY A 121 -18.18 -8.05 -12.14
N CYS A 122 -18.41 -9.15 -11.42
CA CYS A 122 -18.50 -9.20 -9.97
C CYS A 122 -17.20 -9.79 -9.36
N TRP A 123 -16.49 -8.99 -8.57
CA TRP A 123 -15.25 -9.36 -7.89
C TRP A 123 -15.54 -10.05 -6.54
N TYR A 124 -14.95 -11.22 -6.35
CA TYR A 124 -15.06 -12.04 -5.14
C TYR A 124 -13.65 -12.34 -4.60
N PRO A 125 -13.11 -11.49 -3.72
CA PRO A 125 -11.82 -11.72 -3.10
C PRO A 125 -11.89 -12.84 -2.05
N THR A 126 -10.75 -13.50 -1.83
CA THR A 126 -10.59 -14.56 -0.81
C THR A 126 -9.65 -14.18 0.33
N LYS A 127 -8.95 -13.07 0.15
CA LYS A 127 -7.96 -12.53 1.08
C LYS A 127 -8.44 -11.23 1.67
N ARG A 128 -7.72 -10.74 2.67
CA ARG A 128 -7.86 -9.40 3.22
C ARG A 128 -6.55 -8.63 3.11
N ALA A 129 -6.62 -7.31 3.08
CA ALA A 129 -5.43 -6.50 3.19
C ALA A 129 -4.57 -6.93 4.40
N GLY A 130 -3.27 -6.96 4.15
CA GLY A 130 -2.11 -7.54 4.83
C GLY A 130 -2.16 -9.00 5.24
N ASP A 131 -3.06 -9.81 4.67
CA ASP A 131 -2.85 -11.26 4.64
C ASP A 131 -1.57 -11.58 3.84
N THR A 132 -0.83 -12.60 4.29
CA THR A 132 0.27 -13.18 3.52
C THR A 132 -0.27 -14.05 2.39
N LEU A 133 0.48 -14.05 1.29
CA LEU A 133 0.16 -14.71 0.03
C LEU A 133 1.25 -15.73 -0.29
N LYS A 134 0.84 -16.86 -0.86
CA LYS A 134 1.76 -17.81 -1.50
C LYS A 134 1.63 -17.77 -3.01
N LYS A 135 2.74 -17.92 -3.72
CA LYS A 135 2.74 -18.04 -5.17
C LYS A 135 1.79 -19.17 -5.61
N GLY A 136 0.95 -18.87 -6.60
CA GLY A 136 -0.08 -19.79 -7.10
C GLY A 136 -1.37 -19.80 -6.29
N GLU A 137 -1.44 -19.08 -5.16
CA GLU A 137 -2.66 -18.95 -4.39
C GLU A 137 -3.70 -18.11 -5.14
N ILE A 138 -4.97 -18.52 -5.07
CA ILE A 138 -6.07 -17.76 -5.66
C ILE A 138 -6.36 -16.57 -4.75
N LEU A 139 -6.36 -15.37 -5.32
CA LEU A 139 -6.68 -14.12 -4.63
C LEU A 139 -8.17 -13.78 -4.77
N GLY A 140 -8.80 -14.20 -5.86
CA GLY A 140 -10.24 -14.07 -6.04
C GLY A 140 -10.69 -14.39 -7.47
N TRP A 141 -11.98 -14.16 -7.73
CA TRP A 141 -12.62 -14.39 -9.02
C TRP A 141 -13.37 -13.17 -9.51
N ILE A 142 -13.40 -12.98 -10.82
CA ILE A 142 -14.44 -12.19 -11.48
C ILE A 142 -15.47 -13.15 -12.06
N LYS A 143 -16.74 -12.93 -11.74
CA LYS A 143 -17.87 -13.70 -12.29
C LYS A 143 -18.86 -12.77 -13.01
N ASP A 144 -19.65 -13.34 -13.92
CA ASP A 144 -20.85 -12.66 -14.42
C ASP A 144 -22.00 -12.73 -13.39
N TYR A 145 -23.14 -12.10 -13.71
CA TYR A 145 -24.32 -12.09 -12.84
C TYR A 145 -24.99 -13.46 -12.67
N PHE A 146 -24.66 -14.43 -13.53
CA PHE A 146 -25.18 -15.80 -13.45
C PHE A 146 -24.23 -16.73 -12.69
N GLY A 147 -23.08 -16.22 -12.24
CA GLY A 147 -22.08 -16.96 -11.48
C GLY A 147 -21.03 -17.67 -12.33
N ASN A 148 -21.03 -17.50 -13.65
CA ASN A 148 -19.99 -18.05 -14.51
C ASN A 148 -18.67 -17.31 -14.25
N VAL A 149 -17.58 -18.05 -14.09
CA VAL A 149 -16.25 -17.48 -13.88
C VAL A 149 -15.75 -16.87 -15.19
N LEU A 150 -15.41 -15.58 -15.14
CA LEU A 150 -14.79 -14.83 -16.23
C LEU A 150 -13.28 -14.75 -16.05
N GLU A 151 -12.79 -14.65 -14.81
CA GLU A 151 -11.37 -14.50 -14.50
C GLU A 151 -11.04 -15.10 -13.13
N ILE A 152 -9.85 -15.70 -13.01
CA ILE A 152 -9.26 -16.12 -11.73
C ILE A 152 -8.01 -15.27 -11.51
N CYS A 153 -7.97 -14.52 -10.42
CA CYS A 153 -6.78 -13.77 -10.02
C CYS A 153 -5.91 -14.66 -9.14
N VAL A 154 -4.64 -14.85 -9.53
CA VAL A 154 -3.67 -15.72 -8.85
C VAL A 154 -2.43 -14.91 -8.48
N ALA A 155 -1.85 -15.21 -7.32
CA ALA A 155 -0.58 -14.64 -6.87
C ALA A 155 0.60 -15.16 -7.71
N GLU A 156 1.46 -14.24 -8.15
CA GLU A 156 2.63 -14.50 -9.00
C GLU A 156 3.89 -14.75 -8.16
N ALA A 157 3.86 -14.32 -6.90
CA ALA A 157 4.94 -14.45 -5.92
C ALA A 157 4.38 -14.62 -4.50
N ASP A 158 5.25 -15.06 -3.59
CA ASP A 158 5.01 -14.97 -2.15
C ASP A 158 5.02 -13.49 -1.74
N GLY A 159 4.15 -13.10 -0.81
CA GLY A 159 4.03 -11.68 -0.49
C GLY A 159 3.01 -11.32 0.57
N ILE A 160 2.70 -10.03 0.62
CA ILE A 160 1.68 -9.45 1.49
C ILE A 160 0.71 -8.58 0.68
N LEU A 161 -0.59 -8.81 0.87
CA LEU A 161 -1.62 -8.04 0.18
C LEU A 161 -1.67 -6.61 0.71
N LEU A 162 -1.26 -5.59 -0.04
CA LEU A 162 -1.24 -4.21 0.46
C LEU A 162 -2.65 -3.60 0.47
N TYR A 163 -3.37 -3.77 -0.64
CA TYR A 163 -4.74 -3.30 -0.78
C TYR A 163 -5.50 -4.09 -1.84
N GLN A 164 -6.82 -4.02 -1.76
CA GLN A 164 -7.71 -4.60 -2.75
C GLN A 164 -9.04 -3.87 -2.86
N VAL A 165 -9.68 -4.00 -4.01
CA VAL A 165 -11.07 -3.60 -4.20
C VAL A 165 -12.00 -4.48 -3.38
N VAL A 166 -12.90 -3.85 -2.62
CA VAL A 166 -13.95 -4.50 -1.83
C VAL A 166 -15.35 -4.29 -2.40
N SER A 167 -15.52 -3.40 -3.39
CA SER A 167 -16.79 -3.30 -4.09
C SER A 167 -17.05 -4.55 -4.93
N LEU A 168 -18.30 -5.03 -4.92
CA LEU A 168 -18.69 -6.16 -5.75
C LEU A 168 -18.48 -5.89 -7.24
N SER A 169 -18.81 -4.69 -7.73
CA SER A 169 -18.65 -4.35 -9.14
C SER A 169 -17.20 -4.00 -9.46
N ILE A 170 -16.65 -4.60 -10.52
CA ILE A 170 -15.36 -4.25 -11.07
C ILE A 170 -15.47 -4.03 -12.58
N ILE A 171 -14.77 -3.01 -13.08
CA ILE A 171 -14.70 -2.71 -14.51
C ILE A 171 -13.39 -3.26 -15.09
N ARG A 172 -13.41 -3.66 -16.36
CA ARG A 172 -12.19 -3.97 -17.12
C ARG A 172 -11.16 -2.84 -16.96
N SER A 173 -9.91 -3.23 -16.76
CA SER A 173 -8.76 -2.38 -16.45
C SER A 173 -8.86 -1.62 -15.13
N GLY A 174 -9.86 -1.92 -14.29
CA GLY A 174 -9.91 -1.48 -12.89
C GLY A 174 -8.93 -2.27 -12.02
N PRO A 175 -8.42 -1.68 -10.93
CA PRO A 175 -7.58 -2.41 -9.98
C PRO A 175 -8.38 -3.53 -9.31
N MET A 176 -7.77 -4.69 -9.09
CA MET A 176 -8.31 -5.76 -8.24
C MET A 176 -7.56 -5.78 -6.92
N VAL A 177 -6.25 -6.00 -6.99
CA VAL A 177 -5.36 -6.18 -5.84
C VAL A 177 -4.00 -5.58 -6.15
N ALA A 178 -3.30 -5.14 -5.11
CA ALA A 178 -1.86 -4.90 -5.16
C ALA A 178 -1.19 -5.55 -3.96
N TYR A 179 -0.09 -6.26 -4.20
CA TYR A 179 0.64 -6.94 -3.15
C TYR A 179 2.14 -6.75 -3.33
N GLY A 180 2.84 -6.69 -2.20
CA GLY A 180 4.28 -6.61 -2.13
C GLY A 180 4.90 -7.99 -2.10
N GLU A 181 5.90 -8.25 -2.94
CA GLU A 181 6.73 -9.45 -2.82
C GLU A 181 7.49 -9.42 -1.50
N ASN A 182 7.42 -10.52 -0.76
CA ASN A 182 8.13 -10.68 0.50
C ASN A 182 8.49 -12.17 0.69
N VAL A 183 9.78 -12.46 0.73
CA VAL A 183 10.33 -13.81 0.90
C VAL A 183 10.28 -14.30 2.35
N ASP A 184 10.20 -13.38 3.32
CA ASP A 184 10.04 -13.67 4.73
C ASP A 184 8.56 -13.58 5.09
N CYS A 185 7.77 -14.60 4.71
CA CYS A 185 6.33 -14.70 4.99
C CYS A 185 5.99 -14.90 6.48
N GLY A 186 6.68 -14.24 7.40
CA GLY A 186 6.22 -14.11 8.77
C GLY A 186 4.86 -13.44 8.80
N GLN A 187 3.98 -13.87 9.71
CA GLN A 187 2.72 -13.17 9.94
C GLN A 187 3.03 -11.77 10.45
N ILE A 188 2.49 -10.75 9.77
CA ILE A 188 2.41 -9.43 10.34
C ILE A 188 1.24 -9.46 11.33
N ASP A 189 1.48 -9.06 12.58
CA ASP A 189 0.42 -8.92 13.57
C ASP A 189 -0.65 -7.98 13.02
N LYS A 190 -1.92 -8.42 13.04
CA LYS A 190 -3.04 -7.65 12.48
C LYS A 190 -3.15 -6.30 13.21
N TRP A 191 -3.15 -5.22 12.42
CA TRP A 191 -3.25 -3.82 12.86
C TRP A 191 -4.68 -3.40 13.22
#